data_AF-A0A4S2FMU6-F1
#
_entry.id   AF-A0A4S2FMU6-F1
#
_cell.length_a   1.000
_cell.length_b   1.000
_cell.length_c   1.000
_cell.angle_alpha   90.00
_cell.angle_beta   90.00
_cell.angle_gamma   90.00
#
_symmetry.space_group_name_H-M   'P 1'
#
loop_
_entity.id
_entity.type
_entity.pdbx_description
1 polymer ?
#
loop_
_entity_poly.entity_id
_entity_poly.type
_entity_poly.pdbx_seq_one_letter_code
_entity_poly.pdbx_strand_id
1 'polypeptide(L)'
;MKTTFTLILVACALLTGCKSTTTPLTQEEEKLVGKYYFSETKDLEKMVEGMSATFLMEGYTEYNSDRTCENEGTVKIVMVSKNIKEVIINVQYQFSSEGNWKIENGELMEVMNPESFRFELSKSDAKSEAAKKAVKVLERASEMIASLIKDSMMKSENAKIIELTDTKLVMEQDGQQYTATKVK
;
A
#
# COMPACT_ATOMS: atom_id res chain seq x y z
N MET A 1 29.56 11.41 40.92
CA MET A 1 29.21 10.12 40.31
C MET A 1 29.06 10.35 38.82
N LYS A 2 29.97 9.82 38.00
CA LYS A 2 29.91 9.91 36.53
C LYS A 2 29.08 8.73 36.05
N THR A 3 27.94 9.00 35.42
CA THR A 3 27.15 7.97 34.73
C THR A 3 27.36 8.18 33.24
N THR A 4 28.22 7.33 32.68
CA THR A 4 28.53 7.30 31.25
C THR A 4 27.33 6.76 30.50
N PHE A 5 26.69 7.58 29.67
CA PHE A 5 25.77 7.09 28.65
C PHE A 5 26.59 6.69 27.43
N THR A 6 26.67 5.38 27.19
CA THR A 6 27.21 4.84 25.95
C THR A 6 26.25 5.20 24.82
N LEU A 7 26.62 6.23 24.05
CA LEU A 7 26.01 6.56 22.78
C LEU A 7 26.38 5.45 21.78
N ILE A 8 25.50 4.46 21.60
CA ILE A 8 25.58 3.59 20.43
C ILE A 8 25.06 4.43 19.27
N LEU A 9 26.01 5.06 18.55
CA LEU A 9 25.83 5.58 17.21
C LEU A 9 25.49 4.38 16.30
N VAL A 10 24.22 3.97 16.28
CA VAL A 10 23.69 3.27 15.11
C VAL A 10 23.63 4.33 14.03
N ALA A 11 24.62 4.31 13.16
CA ALA A 11 24.58 5.03 11.90
C ALA A 11 23.37 4.50 11.12
N CYS A 12 22.21 5.17 11.27
CA CYS A 12 21.17 5.15 10.26
C CYS A 12 21.76 5.79 9.01
N ALA A 13 22.53 4.99 8.26
CA ALA A 13 22.96 5.32 6.93
C ALA A 13 21.71 5.40 6.05
N LEU A 14 21.18 6.61 5.94
CA LEU A 14 20.82 7.23 4.67
C LEU A 14 20.31 6.24 3.62
N LEU A 15 19.03 5.86 3.70
CA LEU A 15 18.26 5.43 2.52
C LEU A 15 17.81 6.65 1.67
N THR A 16 18.48 7.79 1.83
CA THR A 16 18.36 8.93 0.95
C THR A 16 19.24 8.71 -0.28
N GLY A 17 18.62 8.24 -1.37
CA GLY A 17 18.89 8.76 -2.72
C GLY A 17 20.28 8.57 -3.34
N CYS A 18 20.95 7.44 -3.11
CA CYS A 18 22.07 7.02 -3.96
C CYS A 18 21.81 5.58 -4.42
N LYS A 19 21.84 5.33 -5.74
CA LYS A 19 21.89 3.98 -6.32
C LYS A 19 23.07 3.21 -5.69
N SER A 20 22.85 2.39 -4.66
CA SER A 20 23.90 1.64 -3.98
C SER A 20 24.14 0.31 -4.68
N THR A 21 24.60 0.38 -5.93
CA THR A 21 24.89 -0.79 -6.78
C THR A 21 26.25 -1.43 -6.46
N THR A 22 26.48 -1.90 -5.23
CA THR A 22 27.75 -2.58 -4.89
C THR A 22 27.65 -3.85 -4.06
N THR A 23 26.53 -4.12 -3.38
CA THR A 23 26.36 -5.38 -2.63
C THR A 23 25.49 -6.35 -3.43
N PRO A 24 25.99 -7.56 -3.74
CA PRO A 24 25.19 -8.62 -4.33
C PRO A 24 23.90 -8.87 -3.54
N LEU A 25 22.87 -9.36 -4.22
CA LEU A 25 21.67 -9.85 -3.54
C LEU A 25 22.02 -11.09 -2.70
N THR A 26 21.35 -11.25 -1.57
CA THR A 26 21.31 -12.55 -0.88
C THR A 26 20.43 -13.53 -1.65
N GLN A 27 20.54 -14.83 -1.37
CA GLN A 27 19.71 -15.85 -2.03
C GLN A 27 18.20 -15.63 -1.81
N GLU A 28 17.80 -15.07 -0.66
CA GLU A 28 16.39 -14.74 -0.40
C GLU A 28 15.94 -13.52 -1.21
N GLU A 29 16.79 -12.50 -1.31
CA GLU A 29 16.50 -11.32 -2.14
C GLU A 29 16.43 -11.68 -3.63
N GLU A 30 17.29 -12.57 -4.12
CA GLU A 30 17.23 -13.09 -5.49
C GLU A 30 15.89 -13.79 -5.79
N LYS A 31 15.35 -14.55 -4.83
CA LYS A 31 14.03 -15.19 -4.98
C LYS A 31 12.89 -14.19 -4.99
N LEU A 32 13.00 -13.13 -4.19
CA LEU A 32 11.99 -12.08 -4.11
C LEU A 32 11.87 -11.30 -5.42
N VAL A 33 12.96 -11.02 -6.13
CA VAL A 33 12.93 -10.26 -7.39
C VAL A 33 11.85 -10.77 -8.34
N GLY A 34 11.04 -9.85 -8.87
CA GLY A 34 9.96 -10.13 -9.81
C GLY A 34 8.70 -9.32 -9.52
N LYS A 35 7.65 -9.59 -10.30
CA LYS A 35 6.36 -8.88 -10.20
C LYS A 35 5.31 -9.73 -9.51
N TYR A 36 4.64 -9.17 -8.52
CA TYR A 36 3.63 -9.84 -7.71
C TYR A 36 2.29 -9.14 -7.83
N TYR A 37 1.23 -9.90 -8.02
CA TYR A 37 -0.15 -9.44 -7.94
C TYR A 37 -0.67 -9.59 -6.52
N PHE A 38 -1.42 -8.59 -6.03
CA PHE A 38 -2.13 -8.65 -4.77
C PHE A 38 -3.56 -8.14 -4.93
N SER A 39 -4.44 -8.60 -4.04
CA SER A 39 -5.81 -8.12 -3.93
C SER A 39 -6.28 -8.17 -2.48
N GLU A 40 -6.96 -7.13 -2.03
CA GLU A 40 -7.53 -7.03 -0.69
C GLU A 40 -8.97 -6.53 -0.79
N THR A 41 -9.84 -7.04 0.09
CA THR A 41 -11.18 -6.47 0.30
C THR A 41 -11.35 -6.15 1.77
N LYS A 42 -11.77 -4.91 2.06
CA LYS A 42 -12.01 -4.43 3.41
C LYS A 42 -13.37 -3.78 3.53
N ASP A 43 -14.21 -4.38 4.37
CA ASP A 43 -15.51 -3.82 4.71
C ASP A 43 -15.38 -2.89 5.91
N LEU A 44 -15.93 -1.69 5.76
CA LEU A 44 -16.08 -0.72 6.83
C LEU A 44 -17.57 -0.59 7.15
N GLU A 45 -18.00 -1.40 8.12
CA GLU A 45 -19.34 -1.31 8.69
C GLU A 45 -19.46 -0.07 9.58
N LYS A 46 -20.57 0.67 9.43
CA LYS A 46 -20.98 1.75 10.34
C LYS A 46 -19.98 2.92 10.44
N MET A 47 -19.39 3.36 9.33
CA MET A 47 -18.65 4.64 9.30
C MET A 47 -19.48 5.79 9.90
N VAL A 48 -20.78 5.80 9.58
CA VAL A 48 -21.83 6.66 10.13
C VAL A 48 -23.10 5.81 10.19
N GLU A 49 -24.01 6.10 11.14
CA GLU A 49 -25.28 5.39 11.25
C GLU A 49 -26.02 5.34 9.89
N GLY A 50 -26.25 4.13 9.37
CA GLY A 50 -26.92 3.91 8.09
C GLY A 50 -26.04 4.01 6.84
N MET A 51 -24.71 4.13 6.97
CA MET A 51 -23.74 4.02 5.87
C MET A 51 -22.74 2.88 6.06
N SER A 52 -22.46 2.17 4.97
CA SER A 52 -21.38 1.17 4.87
C SER A 52 -20.53 1.44 3.64
N ALA A 53 -19.26 1.06 3.70
CA ALA A 53 -18.36 1.13 2.55
C ALA A 53 -17.54 -0.16 2.42
N THR A 54 -17.30 -0.58 1.19
CA THR A 54 -16.39 -1.68 0.86
C THR A 54 -15.26 -1.12 0.00
N PHE A 55 -14.03 -1.42 0.41
CA PHE A 55 -12.80 -1.10 -0.32
C PHE A 55 -12.32 -2.37 -1.00
N LEU A 56 -12.14 -2.31 -2.31
CA LEU A 56 -11.52 -3.38 -3.08
C LEU A 56 -10.24 -2.82 -3.68
N MET A 57 -9.11 -3.38 -3.24
CA MET A 57 -7.80 -3.01 -3.73
C MET A 57 -7.27 -4.16 -4.58
N GLU A 58 -6.72 -3.83 -5.74
CA GLU A 58 -5.96 -4.77 -6.56
C GLU A 58 -4.76 -4.04 -7.16
N GLY A 59 -3.63 -4.72 -7.25
CA GLY A 59 -2.43 -4.08 -7.73
C GLY A 59 -1.28 -5.04 -7.93
N TYR A 60 -0.15 -4.44 -8.28
CA TYR A 60 1.11 -5.13 -8.46
C TYR A 60 2.21 -4.42 -7.70
N THR A 61 3.14 -5.23 -7.19
CA THR A 61 4.44 -4.77 -6.69
C THR A 61 5.53 -5.44 -7.50
N GLU A 62 6.46 -4.65 -8.02
CA GLU A 62 7.65 -5.14 -8.74
C GLU A 62 8.89 -4.88 -7.90
N TYR A 63 9.61 -5.95 -7.53
CA TYR A 63 10.87 -5.89 -6.80
C TYR A 63 12.03 -6.05 -7.78
N ASN A 64 12.79 -4.98 -8.01
CA ASN A 64 13.90 -4.96 -8.96
C ASN A 64 15.21 -5.42 -8.32
N SER A 65 16.11 -6.00 -9.11
CA SER A 65 17.41 -6.52 -8.64
C SER A 65 18.36 -5.44 -8.07
N ASP A 66 18.07 -4.16 -8.29
CA ASP A 66 18.81 -3.03 -7.72
C ASP A 66 18.23 -2.52 -6.40
N ARG A 67 17.33 -3.32 -5.77
CA ARG A 67 16.63 -3.00 -4.51
C ARG A 67 15.67 -1.81 -4.61
N THR A 68 15.26 -1.43 -5.82
CA THR A 68 14.11 -0.54 -6.03
C THR A 68 12.82 -1.36 -6.15
N CYS A 69 11.69 -0.74 -5.80
CA CYS A 69 10.38 -1.33 -6.02
C CYS A 69 9.38 -0.32 -6.58
N GLU A 70 8.43 -0.83 -7.34
CA GLU A 70 7.33 -0.08 -7.92
C GLU A 70 6.01 -0.72 -7.53
N ASN A 71 5.05 0.09 -7.10
CA ASN A 71 3.70 -0.31 -6.77
C ASN A 71 2.73 0.40 -7.70
N GLU A 72 1.77 -0.33 -8.25
CA GLU A 72 0.71 0.22 -9.08
C GLU A 72 -0.59 -0.54 -8.85
N GLY A 73 -1.74 0.14 -8.94
CA GLY A 73 -3.00 -0.57 -8.80
C GLY A 73 -4.22 0.33 -8.79
N THR A 74 -5.33 -0.26 -8.36
CA THR A 74 -6.60 0.45 -8.22
C THR A 74 -7.24 0.20 -6.86
N VAL A 75 -7.94 1.22 -6.38
CA VAL A 75 -8.80 1.14 -5.20
C VAL A 75 -10.22 1.50 -5.63
N LYS A 76 -11.12 0.52 -5.58
CA LYS A 76 -12.55 0.73 -5.79
C LYS A 76 -13.23 0.86 -4.44
N ILE A 77 -14.00 1.95 -4.28
CA ILE A 77 -14.80 2.22 -3.08
C ILE A 77 -16.26 2.12 -3.48
N VAL A 78 -16.98 1.21 -2.82
CA VAL A 78 -18.42 1.04 -2.96
C VAL A 78 -19.07 1.53 -1.68
N MET A 79 -19.84 2.62 -1.74
CA MET A 79 -20.59 3.14 -0.59
C MET A 79 -22.07 2.89 -0.75
N VAL A 80 -22.71 2.46 0.34
CA VAL A 80 -24.15 2.19 0.42
C VAL A 80 -24.73 2.99 1.58
N SER A 81 -25.75 3.81 1.30
CA SER A 81 -26.50 4.55 2.33
C SER A 81 -27.95 4.07 2.39
N LYS A 82 -28.35 3.51 3.54
CA LYS A 82 -29.73 3.06 3.80
C LYS A 82 -30.68 4.22 4.12
N ASN A 83 -30.14 5.33 4.63
CA ASN A 83 -30.92 6.52 5.02
C ASN A 83 -31.45 7.32 3.82
N ILE A 84 -30.91 7.07 2.61
CA ILE A 84 -31.32 7.74 1.37
C ILE A 84 -31.56 6.67 0.30
N LYS A 85 -32.65 5.90 0.38
CA LYS A 85 -33.10 4.96 -0.68
C LYS A 85 -31.96 4.17 -1.38
N GLU A 86 -31.09 3.53 -0.61
CA GLU A 86 -29.93 2.77 -1.12
C GLU A 86 -29.16 3.50 -2.23
N VAL A 87 -28.54 4.63 -1.91
CA VAL A 87 -27.56 5.24 -2.81
C VAL A 87 -26.33 4.34 -2.88
N ILE A 88 -26.04 3.81 -4.08
CA ILE A 88 -24.77 3.13 -4.40
C ILE A 88 -23.87 4.12 -5.12
N ILE A 89 -22.67 4.34 -4.58
CA ILE A 89 -21.63 5.15 -5.19
C ILE A 89 -20.44 4.25 -5.46
N ASN A 90 -20.02 4.17 -6.72
CA ASN A 90 -18.79 3.48 -7.11
C ASN A 90 -17.77 4.53 -7.54
N VAL A 91 -16.65 4.60 -6.85
CA VAL A 91 -15.49 5.39 -7.28
C VAL A 91 -14.28 4.48 -7.36
N GLN A 92 -13.43 4.69 -8.35
CA GLN A 92 -12.20 3.93 -8.55
C GLN A 92 -11.05 4.90 -8.69
N TYR A 93 -10.03 4.71 -7.87
CA TYR A 93 -8.79 5.45 -7.93
C TYR A 93 -7.69 4.57 -8.49
N GLN A 94 -6.77 5.17 -9.23
CA GLN A 94 -5.49 4.57 -9.58
C GLN A 94 -4.43 5.08 -8.62
N PHE A 95 -3.50 4.21 -8.22
CA PHE A 95 -2.36 4.59 -7.41
C PHE A 95 -1.07 4.10 -8.03
N SER A 96 0.01 4.84 -7.77
CA SER A 96 1.36 4.39 -8.05
C SER A 96 2.33 4.93 -6.99
N SER A 97 3.38 4.18 -6.69
CA SER A 97 4.50 4.65 -5.89
C SER A 97 5.77 3.88 -6.19
N GLU A 98 6.90 4.52 -5.94
CA GLU A 98 8.23 3.93 -6.00
C GLU A 98 8.81 3.85 -4.59
N GLY A 99 9.75 2.95 -4.37
CA GLY A 99 10.43 2.79 -3.10
C GLY A 99 11.71 1.99 -3.22
N ASN A 100 12.30 1.71 -2.07
CA ASN A 100 13.41 0.77 -1.95
C ASN A 100 13.01 -0.36 -1.03
N TRP A 101 13.65 -1.50 -1.18
CA TRP A 101 13.38 -2.68 -0.36
C TRP A 101 14.67 -3.38 0.06
N LYS A 102 14.59 -4.18 1.12
CA LYS A 102 15.60 -5.17 1.50
C LYS A 102 14.97 -6.27 2.33
N ILE A 103 15.62 -7.43 2.38
CA ILE A 103 15.29 -8.48 3.34
C ILE A 103 16.34 -8.47 4.45
N GLU A 104 15.89 -8.38 5.69
CA GLU A 104 16.76 -8.48 6.87
C GLU A 104 16.08 -9.31 7.95
N ASN A 105 16.77 -10.33 8.46
CA ASN A 105 16.25 -11.22 9.53
C ASN A 105 14.90 -11.88 9.21
N GLY A 106 14.64 -12.21 7.93
CA GLY A 106 13.37 -12.78 7.48
C GLY A 106 12.21 -11.79 7.40
N GLU A 107 12.49 -10.49 7.52
CA GLU A 107 11.52 -9.41 7.31
C GLU A 107 11.79 -8.71 5.98
N LEU A 108 10.73 -8.43 5.24
CA LEU A 108 10.74 -7.51 4.12
C LEU A 108 10.58 -6.09 4.66
N MET A 109 11.59 -5.26 4.40
CA MET A 109 11.57 -3.84 4.75
C MET A 109 11.40 -3.03 3.49
N GLU A 110 10.27 -2.34 3.36
CA GLU A 110 9.99 -1.43 2.25
C GLU A 110 9.99 0.01 2.74
N VAL A 111 10.66 0.88 1.98
CA VAL A 111 10.67 2.33 2.22
C VAL A 111 10.17 3.01 0.97
N MET A 112 8.91 3.42 1.00
CA MET A 112 8.27 4.16 -0.10
C MET A 112 8.82 5.59 -0.18
N ASN A 113 9.00 6.09 -1.41
CA ASN A 113 9.32 7.48 -1.68
C ASN A 113 8.02 8.32 -1.62
N PRO A 114 7.83 9.19 -0.62
CA PRO A 114 6.60 9.97 -0.48
C PRO A 114 6.30 10.88 -1.67
N GLU A 115 7.32 11.33 -2.40
CA GLU A 115 7.19 12.23 -3.55
C GLU A 115 6.76 11.49 -4.83
N SER A 116 6.95 10.16 -4.88
CA SER A 116 6.54 9.32 -6.00
C SER A 116 5.06 8.94 -5.96
N PHE A 117 4.43 9.02 -4.78
CA PHE A 117 3.05 8.59 -4.61
C PHE A 117 2.09 9.42 -5.48
N ARG A 118 1.29 8.74 -6.29
CA ARG A 118 0.19 9.31 -7.07
C ARG A 118 -1.09 8.58 -6.70
N PHE A 119 -2.18 9.34 -6.64
CA PHE A 119 -3.50 8.80 -6.36
C PHE A 119 -4.55 9.65 -7.06
N GLU A 120 -5.19 9.08 -8.07
CA GLU A 120 -6.04 9.84 -8.99
C GLU A 120 -7.37 9.14 -9.20
N LEU A 121 -8.45 9.92 -9.24
CA LEU A 121 -9.76 9.37 -9.58
C LEU A 121 -9.77 8.96 -11.05
N SER A 122 -9.94 7.67 -11.30
CA SER A 122 -9.95 7.10 -12.66
C SER A 122 -11.37 6.89 -13.20
N LYS A 123 -12.34 6.56 -12.32
CA LYS A 123 -13.72 6.26 -12.73
C LYS A 123 -14.69 6.54 -11.60
N SER A 124 -15.88 7.03 -11.94
CA SER A 124 -17.01 7.10 -11.04
C SER A 124 -18.29 6.64 -11.75
N ASP A 125 -19.17 5.95 -11.03
CA ASP A 125 -20.50 5.59 -11.51
C ASP A 125 -21.55 5.89 -10.43
N ALA A 126 -22.58 6.64 -10.83
CA ALA A 126 -23.64 7.14 -9.99
C ALA A 126 -24.96 7.26 -10.77
N LYS A 127 -25.96 6.49 -10.37
CA LYS A 127 -27.23 6.38 -11.10
C LYS A 127 -28.26 7.46 -10.73
N SER A 128 -28.36 7.82 -9.45
CA SER A 128 -29.33 8.82 -8.97
C SER A 128 -28.71 10.23 -8.88
N GLU A 129 -29.53 11.27 -8.95
CA GLU A 129 -29.05 12.66 -8.76
C GLU A 129 -28.42 12.87 -7.37
N ALA A 130 -28.91 12.17 -6.35
CA ALA A 130 -28.28 12.15 -5.03
C ALA A 130 -26.88 11.51 -5.06
N ALA A 131 -26.72 10.37 -5.77
CA ALA A 131 -25.43 9.72 -5.96
C ALA A 131 -24.44 10.63 -6.69
N LYS A 132 -24.88 11.31 -7.76
CA LYS A 132 -24.03 12.22 -8.54
C LYS A 132 -23.55 13.41 -7.70
N LYS A 133 -24.42 13.96 -6.84
CA LYS A 133 -24.03 15.02 -5.90
C LYS A 133 -23.00 14.50 -4.89
N ALA A 134 -23.16 13.28 -4.40
CA ALA A 134 -22.21 12.66 -3.48
C ALA A 134 -20.85 12.39 -4.16
N VAL A 135 -20.83 11.93 -5.41
CA VAL A 135 -19.58 11.80 -6.21
C VAL A 135 -18.84 13.13 -6.29
N LYS A 136 -19.53 14.23 -6.59
CA LYS A 136 -18.90 15.56 -6.62
C LYS A 136 -18.30 15.99 -5.27
N VAL A 137 -18.86 15.53 -4.15
CA VAL A 137 -18.28 15.77 -2.82
C VAL A 137 -17.00 14.96 -2.63
N LEU A 138 -16.99 13.69 -3.06
CA LEU A 138 -15.80 12.83 -3.01
C LEU A 138 -14.69 13.32 -3.93
N GLU A 139 -15.03 13.81 -5.13
CA GLU A 139 -14.10 14.45 -6.04
C GLU A 139 -13.40 15.65 -5.38
N ARG A 140 -14.15 16.48 -4.65
CA ARG A 140 -13.56 17.60 -3.89
C ARG A 140 -12.75 17.16 -2.68
N ALA A 141 -13.03 15.99 -2.15
CA ALA A 141 -12.31 15.40 -1.03
C ALA A 141 -11.16 14.47 -1.48
N SER A 142 -10.89 14.36 -2.78
CA SER A 142 -9.94 13.37 -3.33
C SER A 142 -8.53 13.56 -2.80
N GLU A 143 -8.08 14.79 -2.62
CA GLU A 143 -6.76 15.10 -2.05
C GLU A 143 -6.65 14.66 -0.60
N MET A 144 -7.72 14.84 0.18
CA MET A 144 -7.78 14.37 1.57
C MET A 144 -7.75 12.84 1.62
N ILE A 145 -8.52 12.17 0.75
CA ILE A 145 -8.52 10.70 0.64
C ILE A 145 -7.13 10.20 0.23
N ALA A 146 -6.51 10.83 -0.76
CA ALA A 146 -5.15 10.54 -1.20
C ALA A 146 -4.15 10.67 -0.05
N SER A 147 -4.25 11.74 0.76
CA SER A 147 -3.39 11.94 1.92
C SER A 147 -3.56 10.86 2.97
N LEU A 148 -4.80 10.44 3.27
CA LEU A 148 -5.06 9.37 4.25
C LEU A 148 -4.49 8.02 3.79
N ILE A 149 -4.65 7.70 2.50
CA ILE A 149 -4.10 6.47 1.92
C ILE A 149 -2.57 6.53 1.91
N LYS A 150 -2.00 7.66 1.49
CA LYS A 150 -0.56 7.89 1.53
C LYS A 150 -0.02 7.68 2.94
N ASP A 151 -0.61 8.31 3.94
CA ASP A 151 -0.18 8.17 5.33
C ASP A 151 -0.26 6.72 5.83
N SER A 152 -1.28 5.97 5.40
CA SER A 152 -1.39 4.54 5.72
C SER A 152 -0.27 3.72 5.08
N MET A 153 0.02 3.95 3.79
CA MET A 153 1.08 3.24 3.06
C MET A 153 2.48 3.61 3.55
N MET A 154 2.69 4.85 3.99
CA MET A 154 4.01 5.31 4.48
C MET A 154 4.30 4.87 5.92
N LYS A 155 3.27 4.45 6.67
CA LYS A 155 3.40 3.96 8.05
C LYS A 155 3.52 2.44 8.14
N SER A 156 3.48 1.73 7.02
CA SER A 156 3.59 0.28 6.99
C SER A 156 4.89 -0.16 7.68
N GLU A 157 4.76 -0.94 8.75
CA GLU A 157 5.90 -1.55 9.42
C GLU A 157 6.51 -2.66 8.55
N ASN A 158 7.67 -3.17 8.96
CA ASN A 158 8.28 -4.32 8.30
C ASN A 158 7.31 -5.51 8.26
N ALA A 159 7.29 -6.22 7.14
CA ALA A 159 6.45 -7.39 6.98
C ALA A 159 7.29 -8.66 7.17
N LYS A 160 6.85 -9.56 8.06
CA LYS A 160 7.54 -10.83 8.27
C LYS A 160 7.26 -11.76 7.09
N ILE A 161 8.30 -12.32 6.47
CA ILE A 161 8.15 -13.30 5.40
C ILE A 161 7.81 -14.66 6.03
N ILE A 162 6.61 -15.15 5.74
CA ILE A 162 6.14 -16.48 6.19
C ILE A 162 6.51 -17.54 5.16
N GLU A 163 6.39 -17.21 3.87
CA GLU A 163 6.69 -18.13 2.78
C GLU A 163 7.13 -17.34 1.54
N LEU A 164 8.24 -17.74 0.93
CA LEU A 164 8.72 -17.20 -0.34
C LEU A 164 9.05 -18.36 -1.28
N THR A 165 8.31 -18.44 -2.38
CA THR A 165 8.48 -19.45 -3.43
C THR A 165 8.54 -18.80 -4.80
N ASP A 166 8.82 -19.60 -5.83
CA ASP A 166 8.83 -19.13 -7.23
C ASP A 166 7.45 -18.64 -7.73
N THR A 167 6.38 -18.86 -6.97
CA THR A 167 5.00 -18.54 -7.38
C THR A 167 4.25 -17.59 -6.45
N LYS A 168 4.73 -17.38 -5.22
CA LYS A 168 4.04 -16.56 -4.23
C LYS A 168 4.97 -16.06 -3.12
N LEU A 169 4.54 -14.94 -2.55
CA LEU A 169 5.05 -14.34 -1.34
C LEU A 169 3.90 -14.30 -0.32
N VAL A 170 4.13 -14.86 0.87
CA VAL A 170 3.21 -14.78 2.01
C VAL A 170 3.91 -14.00 3.11
N MET A 171 3.26 -12.94 3.58
CA MET A 171 3.78 -12.04 4.59
C MET A 171 2.80 -11.92 5.76
N GLU A 172 3.32 -11.62 6.94
CA GLU A 172 2.54 -11.26 8.12
C GLU A 172 2.89 -9.83 8.55
N GLN A 173 1.87 -8.99 8.70
CA GLN A 173 1.99 -7.62 9.16
C GLN A 173 0.78 -7.29 10.03
N ASP A 174 1.00 -6.68 11.21
CA ASP A 174 -0.05 -6.37 12.19
C ASP A 174 -0.96 -7.56 12.56
N GLY A 175 -0.39 -8.78 12.57
CA GLY A 175 -1.12 -10.01 12.86
C GLY A 175 -2.07 -10.48 11.75
N GLN A 176 -2.01 -9.85 10.57
CA GLN A 176 -2.74 -10.27 9.37
C GLN A 176 -1.77 -10.85 8.34
N GLN A 177 -2.22 -11.91 7.65
CA GLN A 177 -1.45 -12.53 6.57
C GLN A 177 -1.90 -12.01 5.21
N TYR A 178 -0.92 -11.64 4.39
CA TYR A 178 -1.10 -11.16 3.03
C TYR A 178 -0.42 -12.13 2.08
N THR A 179 -1.10 -12.48 0.98
CA THR A 179 -0.54 -13.35 -0.06
C THR A 179 -0.51 -12.58 -1.37
N ALA A 180 0.68 -12.51 -1.98
CA ALA A 180 0.89 -11.98 -3.31
C ALA A 180 1.36 -13.09 -4.26
N THR A 181 0.80 -13.13 -5.46
CA THR A 181 1.10 -14.16 -6.47
C THR A 181 2.11 -13.63 -7.46
N LYS A 182 3.23 -14.33 -7.66
CA LYS A 182 4.23 -13.96 -8.66
C LYS A 182 3.66 -14.19 -10.06
N VAL A 183 3.63 -13.14 -10.88
CA VAL A 183 2.97 -13.16 -12.20
C VAL A 183 3.96 -13.28 -13.37
N LYS A 184 5.24 -12.95 -13.16
CA LYS A 184 6.35 -13.14 -14.10
C LYS A 184 7.67 -13.29 -13.35
#